data_AF-A0A376DKL0-F1
#
_entry.id   AF-A0A376DKL0-F1
#
_cell.length_a   1.000
_cell.length_b   1.000
_cell.length_c   1.000
_cell.angle_alpha   90.00
_cell.angle_beta   90.00
_cell.angle_gamma   90.00
#
_symmetry.space_group_name_H-M   'P 1'
#
loop_
_entity.id
_entity.type
_entity.pdbx_description
1 polymer ?
#
loop_
_entity_poly.entity_id
_entity_poly.type
_entity_poly.pdbx_seq_one_letter_code
_entity_poly.pdbx_strand_id
1 'polypeptide(L)' 'MNMFFRLTALAGLLAIAGQTFAVEDITRADQIPVLKEETQHATVSERVTSRFTRSHYRQFDLDQAFSAKNL' A
#
# COMPACT_ATOMS: atom_id res chain seq x y z
N MET A 1 24.70 -43.18 19.44
CA MET A 1 24.60 -42.09 18.45
C MET A 1 25.72 -41.10 18.72
N ASN A 2 26.66 -40.89 17.78
CA ASN A 2 27.92 -40.18 18.02
C ASN A 2 27.71 -38.71 18.40
N MET A 3 28.40 -38.25 19.45
CA MET A 3 28.34 -36.87 19.95
C MET A 3 28.71 -35.84 18.86
N PHE A 4 29.72 -36.18 18.05
CA PHE A 4 30.15 -35.35 16.92
C PHE A 4 29.04 -35.06 15.91
N PHE A 5 28.21 -36.05 15.60
CA PHE A 5 27.11 -35.89 14.65
C PHE A 5 26.02 -34.95 15.18
N ARG A 6 25.76 -35.00 16.49
CA ARG A 6 24.77 -34.13 17.15
C ARG A 6 25.28 -32.69 17.21
N LEU A 7 26.57 -32.49 17.47
CA LEU A 7 27.22 -31.19 17.49
C LEU A 7 27.23 -30.51 16.11
N THR A 8 27.56 -31.25 15.04
CA THR A 8 27.55 -30.69 13.69
C THR A 8 26.13 -30.36 13.21
N ALA A 9 25.15 -31.21 13.53
CA ALA A 9 23.74 -30.92 13.24
C ALA A 9 23.24 -29.66 13.98
N LEU A 10 23.60 -29.49 15.25
CA LEU A 10 23.23 -28.32 16.04
C LEU A 10 23.90 -27.04 15.51
N ALA A 11 25.18 -27.11 15.12
CA ALA A 11 25.90 -25.99 14.53
C ALA A 11 25.28 -25.56 13.18
N GLY A 12 24.86 -26.52 12.35
CA GLY A 12 24.16 -26.24 11.10
C GLY A 12 22.81 -25.55 11.30
N LEU A 13 22.03 -26.00 12.30
CA LEU A 13 20.77 -25.36 12.65
C LEU A 13 20.96 -23.93 13.18
N LEU A 14 21.97 -23.71 14.01
CA LEU A 14 22.30 -22.38 14.54
C LEU A 14 22.80 -21.41 13.46
N ALA A 15 23.54 -21.91 12.46
CA ALA A 15 24.04 -21.06 11.37
C ALA A 15 22.93 -20.48 10.48
N ILE A 16 21.78 -21.16 10.41
CA ILE A 16 20.62 -20.75 9.61
C ILE A 16 19.59 -20.01 10.49
N ALA A 17 19.55 -20.31 11.79
CA ALA A 17 18.70 -19.63 12.76
C ALA A 17 19.20 -18.21 13.04
N GLY A 18 18.74 -17.22 12.26
CA GLY A 18 19.04 -15.81 12.50
C GLY A 18 19.11 -14.92 11.25
N GLN A 19 18.98 -15.50 10.05
CA GLN A 19 18.92 -14.72 8.82
C GLN A 19 17.58 -13.97 8.75
N THR A 20 17.57 -12.72 9.24
CA THR A 20 16.47 -11.77 9.04
C THR A 20 16.97 -10.70 8.09
N PHE A 21 16.45 -10.68 6.87
CA PHE A 21 16.72 -9.61 5.92
C PHE A 21 15.75 -8.46 6.21
N ALA A 22 16.28 -7.30 6.61
CA ALA A 22 15.49 -6.09 6.70
C ALA A 22 15.10 -5.64 5.28
N VAL A 23 13.89 -5.13 5.11
CA VAL A 23 13.49 -4.45 3.87
C VAL A 23 14.40 -3.23 3.69
N GLU A 24 14.95 -3.07 2.48
CA GLU A 24 15.80 -1.93 2.15
C GLU A 24 15.03 -0.62 2.36
N ASP A 25 15.66 0.32 3.05
CA ASP A 25 15.03 1.60 3.39
C ASP A 25 14.98 2.52 2.15
N ILE A 26 13.89 3.25 1.98
CA ILE A 26 13.75 4.23 0.88
C ILE A 26 14.55 5.48 1.25
N THR A 27 15.66 5.72 0.56
CA THR A 27 16.61 6.81 0.86
C THR A 27 16.72 7.86 -0.25
N ARG A 28 16.02 7.66 -1.37
CA ARG A 28 16.01 8.55 -2.55
C ARG A 28 14.59 8.70 -3.10
N ALA A 29 14.30 9.84 -3.72
CA ALA A 29 12.96 10.16 -4.22
C ALA A 29 12.52 9.30 -5.42
N ASP A 30 13.47 8.80 -6.21
CA ASP A 30 13.23 7.92 -7.36
C ASP A 30 12.85 6.48 -6.98
N GLN A 31 13.12 6.08 -5.74
CA GLN A 31 12.69 4.80 -5.17
C GLN A 31 11.21 4.82 -4.74
N ILE A 32 10.57 6.00 -4.72
CA ILE A 32 9.15 6.13 -4.39
C ILE A 32 8.33 5.63 -5.59
N PRO A 33 7.44 4.63 -5.40
CA PRO A 33 6.63 4.12 -6.49
C PRO A 33 5.67 5.19 -7.00
N VAL A 34 5.54 5.29 -8.32
CA VAL A 34 4.56 6.18 -8.95
C VAL A 34 3.16 5.62 -8.73
N LEU A 35 2.35 6.35 -7.97
CA LEU A 35 0.96 5.97 -7.70
C LEU A 35 0.14 6.02 -8.99
N LYS A 36 -0.63 4.96 -9.23
CA LYS A 36 -1.57 4.87 -10.34
C LYS A 36 -2.95 4.56 -9.81
N GLU A 37 -3.94 5.10 -10.49
CA GLU A 37 -5.33 4.80 -10.22
C GLU A 37 -5.62 3.30 -10.46
N GLU A 38 -6.35 2.67 -9.54
CA GLU A 38 -6.80 1.28 -9.71
C GLU A 38 -8.04 1.22 -10.61
N THR A 39 -8.29 0.07 -11.23
CA THR A 39 -9.33 -0.08 -12.27
C THR A 39 -10.75 0.29 -11.79
N GLN A 40 -11.04 0.11 -10.51
CA GLN A 40 -12.33 0.43 -9.90
C GLN A 40 -12.52 1.91 -9.57
N HIS A 41 -11.46 2.69 -9.41
CA HIS A 41 -11.55 4.07 -8.92
C HIS A 41 -12.37 4.97 -9.84
N ALA A 42 -12.32 4.77 -11.16
CA ALA A 42 -13.19 5.46 -12.10
C ALA A 42 -14.67 5.19 -11.82
N THR A 43 -15.02 3.90 -11.62
CA THR A 43 -16.40 3.47 -11.31
C THR A 43 -16.86 4.01 -9.96
N VAL A 44 -15.98 3.98 -8.95
CA VAL A 44 -16.29 4.47 -7.60
C VAL A 44 -16.50 5.99 -7.61
N SER A 45 -15.63 6.73 -8.31
CA SER A 45 -15.72 8.19 -8.43
C SER A 45 -17.04 8.63 -9.07
N GLU A 46 -17.48 7.93 -10.12
CA GLU A 46 -18.79 8.17 -10.75
C GLU A 46 -19.94 7.93 -9.76
N ARG A 47 -19.92 6.82 -9.03
CA ARG A 47 -20.96 6.48 -8.04
C ARG A 47 -21.04 7.51 -6.91
N VAL A 48 -19.89 7.92 -6.37
CA VAL A 48 -19.83 8.94 -5.30
C VAL A 48 -20.38 10.27 -5.80
N THR A 49 -19.93 10.70 -6.99
CA THR A 49 -20.40 11.95 -7.61
C THR A 49 -21.90 11.94 -7.84
N SER A 50 -22.44 10.85 -8.38
CA SER A 50 -23.88 10.66 -8.60
C SER A 50 -24.69 10.77 -7.30
N ARG A 51 -24.22 10.15 -6.21
CA ARG A 51 -24.91 10.21 -4.90
C ARG A 51 -24.88 11.60 -4.30
N PHE A 52 -23.73 12.28 -4.35
CA PHE A 52 -23.57 13.61 -3.78
C PHE A 52 -24.35 14.69 -4.52
N THR A 53 -24.41 14.62 -5.85
CA THR A 53 -25.15 15.62 -6.65
C THR A 53 -26.66 15.41 -6.63
N ARG A 54 -27.14 14.17 -6.43
CA ARG A 54 -28.58 13.84 -6.58
C ARG A 54 -29.32 13.58 -5.27
N SER A 55 -28.65 13.09 -4.24
CA SER A 55 -29.31 12.59 -3.02
C SER A 55 -28.86 13.31 -1.76
N HIS A 56 -27.98 14.30 -1.87
CA HIS A 56 -27.51 15.06 -0.72
C HIS A 56 -28.53 16.12 -0.31
N TYR A 57 -28.61 16.41 0.99
CA TYR A 57 -29.55 17.39 1.54
C TYR A 57 -29.34 18.79 0.96
N ARG A 58 -28.07 19.19 0.87
CA ARG A 58 -27.69 20.44 0.20
C ARG A 58 -27.78 20.24 -1.31
N GLN A 59 -28.62 21.03 -1.96
CA GLN A 59 -28.58 21.18 -3.41
C GLN A 59 -27.39 22.05 -3.80
N PHE A 60 -26.53 21.51 -4.65
CA PHE A 60 -25.40 22.23 -5.23
C PHE A 60 -25.12 21.66 -6.62
N ASP A 61 -24.61 22.51 -7.49
CA ASP A 61 -24.12 22.10 -8.80
C ASP A 61 -22.62 21.84 -8.73
N LEU A 62 -22.17 20.73 -9.34
CA LEU A 62 -20.75 20.41 -9.46
C LEU A 62 -20.16 21.16 -10.67
N ASP A 63 -20.00 22.48 -10.52
CA ASP A 63 -19.48 23.39 -11.54
C ASP A 63 -18.02 23.81 -11.27
N GLN A 64 -17.45 24.65 -12.15
CA GLN A 64 -16.07 25.12 -11.99
C GLN A 64 -15.84 25.92 -10.70
N ALA A 65 -16.83 26.69 -10.23
CA ALA A 65 -16.72 27.47 -9.00
C ALA A 65 -16.69 26.55 -7.77
N PHE A 66 -17.51 25.50 -7.78
CA PHE A 66 -17.49 24.46 -6.76
C PHE A 66 -16.20 23.64 -6.81
N SER A 67 -15.71 23.28 -8.00
CA SER A 67 -14.43 22.58 -8.16
C SER A 67 -13.27 23.39 -7.62
N ALA A 68 -13.19 24.69 -7.93
CA ALA A 68 -12.12 25.58 -7.44
C ALA A 68 -12.09 25.75 -5.91
N LYS A 69 -13.16 25.35 -5.21
CA LYS A 69 -13.21 25.36 -3.74
C LYS A 69 -12.71 24.04 -3.13
N ASN A 70 -12.75 22.95 -3.88
CA ASN A 70 -12.43 21.60 -3.39
C ASN A 70 -11.13 21.02 -4.00
N LEU A 71 -10.56 21.68 -5.00
CA LEU A 71 -9.18 21.53 -5.48
C LEU A 71 -8.26 22.46 -4.69
#